data_AF-A0A433K150-F1
#
_entry.id   AF-A0A433K150-F1
#
_cell.length_a   1.000
_cell.length_b   1.000
_cell.length_c   1.000
_cell.angle_alpha   90.00
_cell.angle_beta   90.00
_cell.angle_gamma   90.00
#
_symmetry.space_group_name_H-M   'P 1'
#
loop_
_entity.id
_entity.type
_entity.pdbx_description
1 polymer ?
#
loop_
_entity_poly.entity_id
_entity_poly.type
_entity_poly.pdbx_seq_one_letter_code
_entity_poly.pdbx_strand_id
1 'polypeptide(L)'
;MKKPPQQPNMDEWLLDSLHGLHDGDDDEQEVLRPEHFLSSLTYKYVSTLQPKQHTLEIERQIRKIMSRSLWPRILISRCRLLLAHSLPLISDGHWIIMDFILNSLRLILHYIGMLINGLRLLMNLTLLVKPLFTDSLPLQGIKQALSHSWFELFLDAHSLISAVLPTTLLKTSCAFSALELGVFMLRGWLELRELSTFKQSFNGEITKNNLSEEHLIEMKKTEAHAAALYKLKLKKLVLNCAVLSVSILLFVFKYFMLPSLSLTLVSNPVVPLLFAVLALGLSLANHYGGQYLDKVKPKVKLSQLSGKVSFFKASAPVAEAPHAVELFSQLLEATSVTYSSNPCLS
;
A
#
# COMPACT_ATOMS: atom_id res chain seq x y z
N MET A 1 -9.08 -22.22 -21.03
CA MET A 1 -8.08 -21.14 -21.18
C MET A 1 -7.32 -20.99 -19.87
N LYS A 2 -5.99 -21.15 -19.87
CA LYS A 2 -5.16 -20.93 -18.67
C LYS A 2 -5.12 -19.42 -18.38
N LYS A 3 -5.56 -19.00 -17.19
CA LYS A 3 -5.39 -17.60 -16.74
C LYS A 3 -3.89 -17.26 -16.85
N PRO A 4 -3.50 -16.11 -17.44
CA PRO A 4 -2.11 -15.69 -17.43
C PRO A 4 -1.66 -15.54 -15.97
N PRO A 5 -0.38 -15.82 -15.66
CA PRO A 5 0.15 -15.59 -14.31
C PRO A 5 -0.03 -14.11 -13.97
N GLN A 6 -0.97 -13.84 -13.07
CA GLN A 6 -1.24 -12.48 -12.59
C GLN A 6 0.00 -11.99 -11.83
N GLN A 7 0.53 -10.85 -12.27
CA GLN A 7 1.60 -10.16 -11.54
C GLN A 7 1.07 -9.80 -10.14
N PRO A 8 1.78 -10.18 -9.06
CA PRO A 8 1.39 -9.81 -7.71
C PRO A 8 1.40 -8.28 -7.58
N ASN A 9 0.30 -7.71 -7.06
CA ASN A 9 0.15 -6.29 -6.90
C ASN A 9 1.17 -5.76 -5.87
N MET A 10 1.99 -4.79 -6.30
CA MET A 10 3.38 -4.62 -5.85
C MET A 10 3.57 -3.51 -4.81
N ASP A 11 2.50 -2.81 -4.42
CA ASP A 11 2.59 -1.51 -3.75
C ASP A 11 1.85 -1.40 -2.41
N GLU A 12 1.40 -2.53 -1.87
CA GLU A 12 0.81 -2.58 -0.53
C GLU A 12 1.77 -1.99 0.54
N TRP A 13 3.08 -2.17 0.44
CA TRP A 13 3.90 -2.12 1.67
C TRP A 13 4.14 -0.76 2.37
N LEU A 14 4.11 0.39 1.70
CA LEU A 14 4.26 1.69 2.40
C LEU A 14 2.98 2.16 3.09
N LEU A 15 1.82 1.59 2.73
CA LEU A 15 0.50 2.12 3.10
C LEU A 15 -0.45 1.05 3.66
N ASP A 16 -0.15 -0.22 3.41
CA ASP A 16 -1.05 -1.34 3.60
C ASP A 16 -0.79 -2.12 4.88
N SER A 17 -0.19 -1.48 5.90
CA SER A 17 -0.25 -2.11 7.21
C SER A 17 -1.68 -2.19 7.76
N LEU A 18 -2.65 -1.52 7.10
CA LEU A 18 -4.04 -1.41 7.53
C LEU A 18 -5.11 -1.57 6.41
N HIS A 19 -4.74 -1.79 5.13
CA HIS A 19 -5.72 -1.74 4.04
C HIS A 19 -5.97 -3.01 3.23
N GLY A 20 -5.27 -4.12 3.54
CA GLY A 20 -5.60 -5.48 3.10
C GLY A 20 -6.13 -5.57 1.66
N LEU A 21 -5.56 -4.79 0.73
CA LEU A 21 -6.08 -4.66 -0.62
C LEU A 21 -5.39 -5.69 -1.53
N HIS A 22 -5.59 -6.96 -1.16
CA HIS A 22 -5.07 -8.08 -1.92
C HIS A 22 -5.77 -8.17 -3.26
N ASP A 23 -5.01 -7.95 -4.33
CA ASP A 23 -5.39 -8.34 -5.70
C ASP A 23 -5.35 -9.87 -5.77
N GLY A 24 -6.45 -10.48 -5.32
CA GLY A 24 -6.63 -11.92 -5.19
C GLY A 24 -7.81 -12.30 -4.28
N ASP A 25 -8.28 -11.38 -3.44
CA ASP A 25 -9.45 -11.55 -2.57
C ASP A 25 -10.68 -10.78 -3.12
N ASP A 26 -10.84 -10.76 -4.45
CA ASP A 26 -12.11 -10.33 -5.08
C ASP A 26 -13.20 -11.42 -4.97
N ASP A 27 -12.84 -12.63 -4.50
CA ASP A 27 -13.79 -13.67 -4.13
C ASP A 27 -14.12 -13.53 -2.62
N GLU A 28 -15.14 -12.72 -2.33
CA GLU A 28 -15.85 -12.62 -1.05
C GLU A 28 -15.00 -12.19 0.16
N GLN A 29 -14.79 -10.88 0.34
CA GLN A 29 -14.51 -10.29 1.66
C GLN A 29 -15.74 -10.46 2.56
N GLU A 30 -15.99 -11.69 3.03
CA GLU A 30 -16.94 -11.91 4.11
C GLU A 30 -16.46 -11.13 5.34
N VAL A 31 -17.30 -10.21 5.81
CA VAL A 31 -17.05 -9.46 7.04
C VAL A 31 -17.02 -10.48 8.19
N LEU A 32 -15.81 -10.83 8.62
CA LEU A 32 -15.62 -11.78 9.73
C LEU A 32 -16.23 -11.18 11.00
N ARG A 33 -17.21 -11.87 11.57
CA ARG A 33 -17.89 -11.47 12.82
C ARG A 33 -17.26 -12.18 14.02
N PRO A 34 -17.47 -11.66 15.25
CA PRO A 34 -17.03 -12.35 16.47
C PRO A 34 -17.54 -13.79 16.54
N GLU A 35 -18.76 -14.01 16.03
CA GLU A 35 -19.43 -15.31 15.98
C GLU A 35 -18.67 -16.36 15.18
N HIS A 36 -17.79 -15.95 14.26
CA HIS A 36 -17.00 -16.88 13.46
C HIS A 36 -15.83 -17.47 14.25
N PHE A 37 -15.49 -16.96 15.43
CA PHE A 37 -14.33 -17.41 16.20
C PHE A 37 -14.77 -18.05 17.51
N LEU A 38 -14.00 -19.04 17.96
CA LEU A 38 -14.15 -19.63 19.28
C LEU A 38 -13.49 -18.72 20.33
N SER A 39 -12.32 -18.17 20.02
CA SER A 39 -11.62 -17.24 20.90
C SER A 39 -11.87 -15.78 20.53
N SER A 40 -12.29 -14.98 21.51
CA SER A 40 -12.39 -13.52 21.39
C SER A 40 -11.03 -12.87 21.10
N LEU A 41 -9.94 -13.51 21.53
CA LEU A 41 -8.57 -13.05 21.30
C LEU A 41 -8.15 -13.29 19.84
N THR A 42 -8.53 -14.43 19.26
CA THR A 42 -8.39 -14.70 17.82
C THR A 42 -9.15 -13.66 17.01
N TYR A 43 -10.42 -13.39 17.35
CA TYR A 43 -11.20 -12.36 16.66
C TYR A 43 -10.56 -10.97 16.78
N LYS A 44 -10.08 -10.58 17.96
CA LYS A 44 -9.40 -9.29 18.16
C LYS A 44 -8.14 -9.18 17.29
N TYR A 45 -7.37 -10.25 17.17
CA TYR A 45 -6.21 -10.29 16.28
C TYR A 45 -6.62 -10.18 14.80
N VAL A 46 -7.60 -10.97 14.35
CA VAL A 46 -8.05 -10.96 12.94
C VAL A 46 -8.70 -9.64 12.57
N SER A 47 -9.53 -9.06 13.43
CA SER A 47 -10.17 -7.75 13.20
C SER A 47 -9.18 -6.58 13.19
N THR A 48 -8.01 -6.70 13.85
CA THR A 48 -6.91 -5.73 13.68
C THR A 48 -6.26 -5.83 12.29
N LEU A 49 -6.24 -7.03 11.69
CA LEU A 49 -5.66 -7.26 10.37
C LEU A 49 -6.60 -6.98 9.20
N GLN A 50 -7.92 -7.01 9.44
CA GLN A 50 -8.90 -6.72 8.40
C GLN A 50 -8.93 -5.23 8.03
N PRO A 51 -9.13 -4.90 6.74
CA PRO A 51 -9.33 -3.52 6.32
C PRO A 51 -10.62 -2.98 6.94
N LYS A 52 -10.51 -1.93 7.76
CA LYS A 52 -11.63 -1.41 8.58
C LYS A 52 -12.56 -0.40 7.86
N GLN A 53 -12.48 -0.24 6.54
CA GLN A 53 -13.25 0.79 5.84
C GLN A 53 -14.04 0.25 4.64
N HIS A 54 -15.35 0.50 4.67
CA HIS A 54 -16.21 0.53 3.48
C HIS A 54 -15.83 1.76 2.66
N THR A 55 -14.82 1.62 1.80
CA THR A 55 -14.53 2.61 0.77
C THR A 55 -15.59 2.50 -0.32
N LEU A 56 -16.11 3.63 -0.79
CA LEU A 56 -16.94 3.66 -2.00
C LEU A 56 -16.20 2.98 -3.16
N GLU A 57 -16.89 2.28 -4.05
CA GLU A 57 -16.31 1.54 -5.19
C GLU A 57 -15.26 2.37 -5.95
N ILE A 58 -15.56 3.66 -6.16
CA ILE A 58 -14.69 4.64 -6.82
C ILE A 58 -13.43 4.91 -6.00
N GLU A 59 -13.55 5.08 -4.70
CA GLU A 59 -12.41 5.27 -3.79
C GLU A 59 -11.51 4.02 -3.80
N ARG A 60 -12.11 2.82 -3.83
CA ARG A 60 -11.38 1.55 -3.95
C ARG A 60 -10.62 1.46 -5.27
N GLN A 61 -11.25 1.82 -6.39
CA GLN A 61 -10.61 1.84 -7.70
C GLN A 61 -9.47 2.86 -7.77
N ILE A 62 -9.69 4.08 -7.28
CA ILE A 62 -8.67 5.11 -7.22
C ILE A 62 -7.51 4.68 -6.30
N ARG A 63 -7.80 4.10 -5.14
CA ARG A 63 -6.79 3.58 -4.21
C ARG A 63 -6.02 2.40 -4.80
N LYS A 64 -6.67 1.53 -5.58
CA LYS A 64 -6.03 0.42 -6.31
C LYS A 64 -5.13 0.92 -7.44
N ILE A 65 -5.53 1.96 -8.16
CA ILE A 65 -4.71 2.63 -9.18
C ILE A 65 -3.53 3.37 -8.51
N MET A 66 -3.78 4.07 -7.41
CA MET A 66 -2.76 4.82 -6.68
C MET A 66 -1.79 3.94 -5.93
N SER A 67 -2.24 2.84 -5.33
CA SER A 67 -1.36 1.85 -4.73
C SER A 67 -0.43 1.34 -5.81
N ARG A 68 -0.95 0.80 -6.92
CA ARG A 68 -0.18 0.40 -8.14
C ARG A 68 0.81 1.44 -8.70
N SER A 69 0.73 2.69 -8.26
CA SER A 69 1.52 3.83 -8.74
C SER A 69 2.59 4.31 -7.74
N LEU A 70 2.65 3.76 -6.51
CA LEU A 70 3.61 4.22 -5.51
C LEU A 70 5.07 3.89 -5.84
N TRP A 71 5.35 2.67 -6.31
CA TRP A 71 6.68 2.31 -6.77
C TRP A 71 7.06 3.01 -8.08
N PRO A 72 6.18 3.09 -9.10
CA PRO A 72 6.40 3.98 -10.24
C PRO A 72 6.74 5.40 -9.85
N ARG A 73 6.17 5.97 -8.78
CA ARG A 73 6.49 7.32 -8.28
C ARG A 73 7.92 7.44 -7.76
N ILE A 74 8.38 6.52 -6.91
CA ILE A 74 9.77 6.52 -6.43
C ILE A 74 10.71 6.35 -7.62
N LEU A 75 10.42 5.40 -8.50
CA LEU A 75 11.20 5.16 -9.72
C LEU A 75 11.26 6.41 -10.61
N ILE A 76 10.11 7.04 -10.89
CA ILE A 76 10.00 8.28 -11.66
C ILE A 76 10.85 9.38 -11.04
N SER A 77 10.81 9.56 -9.72
CA SER A 77 11.60 10.57 -9.03
C SER A 77 13.12 10.32 -9.16
N ARG A 78 13.54 9.05 -9.11
CA ARG A 78 14.95 8.63 -9.24
C ARG A 78 15.42 8.69 -10.69
N CYS A 79 14.58 8.30 -11.65
CA CYS A 79 14.82 8.49 -13.08
C CYS A 79 14.93 9.98 -13.42
N ARG A 80 14.04 10.83 -12.89
CA ARG A 80 14.13 12.28 -13.04
C ARG A 80 15.46 12.84 -12.54
N LEU A 81 15.92 12.36 -11.38
CA LEU A 81 17.21 12.75 -10.81
C LEU A 81 18.39 12.28 -11.68
N LEU A 82 18.33 11.05 -12.20
CA LEU A 82 19.31 10.49 -13.12
C LEU A 82 19.37 11.31 -14.42
N LEU A 83 18.20 11.66 -14.98
CA LEU A 83 18.09 12.51 -16.17
C LEU A 83 18.65 13.91 -15.92
N ALA A 84 18.33 14.53 -14.78
CA ALA A 84 18.83 15.85 -14.42
C ALA A 84 20.37 15.89 -14.28
N HIS A 85 20.99 14.81 -13.81
CA HIS A 85 22.44 14.72 -13.67
C HIS A 85 23.16 14.18 -14.92
N SER A 86 22.47 13.53 -15.85
CA SER A 86 23.03 13.17 -17.16
C SER A 86 22.95 14.32 -18.17
N LEU A 87 22.01 15.25 -18.00
CA LEU A 87 21.86 16.45 -18.83
C LEU A 87 23.17 17.21 -19.09
N PRO A 88 23.98 17.60 -18.06
CA PRO A 88 25.24 18.32 -18.29
C PRO A 88 26.27 17.50 -19.09
N LEU A 89 26.26 16.17 -18.98
CA LEU A 89 27.18 15.30 -19.73
C LEU A 89 26.75 15.16 -21.21
N ILE A 90 25.45 15.32 -21.49
CA ILE A 90 24.89 15.23 -22.84
C ILE A 90 24.93 16.60 -23.53
N SER A 91 24.77 17.70 -22.79
CA SER A 91 24.85 19.06 -23.32
C SER A 91 26.23 19.41 -23.86
N ASP A 92 27.29 18.84 -23.27
CA ASP A 92 28.66 18.94 -23.80
C ASP A 92 28.80 18.32 -25.21
N GLY A 93 27.85 17.46 -25.62
CA GLY A 93 27.76 16.90 -26.97
C GLY A 93 26.94 17.71 -27.98
N HIS A 94 26.48 18.92 -27.65
CA HIS A 94 25.64 19.79 -28.50
C HIS A 94 24.29 19.20 -28.97
N TRP A 95 23.70 18.27 -28.21
CA TRP A 95 22.41 17.66 -28.55
C TRP A 95 21.21 18.48 -28.05
N ILE A 96 21.00 19.67 -28.63
CA ILE A 96 19.92 20.61 -28.25
C ILE A 96 18.53 19.95 -28.19
N ILE A 97 18.25 19.03 -29.13
CA ILE A 97 16.97 18.29 -29.18
C ILE A 97 16.82 17.36 -27.96
N MET A 98 17.91 16.68 -27.56
CA MET A 98 17.88 15.78 -26.40
C MET A 98 17.69 16.56 -25.11
N ASP A 99 18.32 17.74 -24.97
CA ASP A 99 18.12 18.62 -23.82
C ASP A 99 16.66 19.09 -23.69
N PHE A 100 16.03 19.47 -24.81
CA PHE A 100 14.62 19.84 -24.83
C PHE A 100 13.70 18.67 -24.42
N ILE A 101 13.96 17.46 -24.93
CA ILE A 101 13.18 16.26 -24.60
C ILE A 101 13.32 15.93 -23.10
N LEU A 102 14.55 15.91 -22.58
CA LEU A 102 14.82 15.58 -21.18
C LEU A 102 14.24 16.61 -20.20
N ASN A 103 14.32 17.91 -20.53
CA ASN A 103 13.71 18.96 -19.71
C ASN A 103 12.18 18.88 -19.71
N SER A 104 11.57 18.63 -20.88
CA SER A 104 10.13 18.39 -21.01
C SER A 104 9.68 17.18 -20.20
N LEU A 105 10.37 16.04 -20.31
CA LEU A 105 10.10 14.84 -19.51
C LEU A 105 10.24 15.12 -18.02
N ARG A 106 11.29 15.83 -17.59
CA ARG A 106 11.49 16.20 -16.18
C ARG A 106 10.32 17.00 -15.61
N LEU A 107 9.81 17.95 -16.39
CA LEU A 107 8.70 18.82 -16.01
C LEU A 107 7.38 18.04 -15.94
N ILE A 108 7.08 17.22 -16.95
CA ILE A 108 5.91 16.34 -16.98
C ILE A 108 5.91 15.41 -15.77
N LEU A 109 7.02 14.73 -15.49
CA LEU A 109 7.15 13.82 -14.36
C LEU A 109 6.96 14.54 -13.00
N HIS A 110 7.38 15.81 -12.90
CA HIS A 110 7.18 16.61 -11.69
C HIS A 110 5.69 16.92 -11.46
N TYR A 111 4.98 17.40 -12.49
CA TYR A 111 3.55 17.71 -12.38
C TYR A 111 2.70 16.47 -12.13
N ILE A 112 3.02 15.35 -12.79
CA ILE A 112 2.36 14.06 -12.52
C ILE A 112 2.56 13.66 -11.06
N GLY A 113 3.79 13.77 -10.53
CA GLY A 113 4.07 13.47 -9.12
C GLY A 113 3.29 14.37 -8.16
N MET A 114 3.22 15.67 -8.43
CA MET A 114 2.43 16.63 -7.64
C MET A 114 0.94 16.32 -7.68
N LEU A 115 0.38 16.02 -8.84
CA LEU A 115 -1.03 15.68 -9.01
C LEU A 115 -1.39 14.43 -8.20
N ILE A 116 -0.60 13.36 -8.30
CA ILE A 116 -0.82 12.11 -7.56
C ILE A 116 -0.77 12.37 -6.05
N ASN A 117 0.22 13.13 -5.56
CA ASN A 117 0.34 13.46 -4.13
C ASN A 117 -0.83 14.32 -3.63
N GLY A 118 -1.24 15.31 -4.42
CA GLY A 118 -2.33 16.21 -4.08
C GLY A 118 -3.68 15.50 -4.01
N LEU A 119 -3.99 14.65 -5.00
CA LEU A 119 -5.21 13.86 -5.02
C LEU A 119 -5.29 12.91 -3.82
N ARG A 120 -4.17 12.28 -3.47
CA ARG A 120 -4.13 11.35 -2.34
C ARG A 120 -4.27 12.03 -0.98
N LEU A 121 -3.57 13.16 -0.81
CA LEU A 121 -3.72 14.00 0.37
C LEU A 121 -5.17 14.46 0.51
N LEU A 122 -5.81 14.87 -0.59
CA LEU A 122 -7.22 15.25 -0.61
C LEU A 122 -8.13 14.10 -0.16
N MET A 123 -7.94 12.89 -0.68
CA MET A 123 -8.71 11.71 -0.24
C MET A 123 -8.53 11.43 1.25
N ASN A 124 -7.29 11.44 1.73
CA ASN A 124 -7.01 11.21 3.15
C ASN A 124 -7.59 12.31 4.06
N LEU A 125 -7.62 13.56 3.59
CA LEU A 125 -8.29 14.67 4.29
C LEU A 125 -9.82 14.51 4.27
N THR A 126 -10.42 14.08 3.16
CA THR A 126 -11.87 13.85 3.10
C THR A 126 -12.30 12.74 4.05
N LEU A 127 -11.51 11.68 4.21
CA LEU A 127 -11.76 10.62 5.20
C LEU A 127 -11.67 11.14 6.64
N LEU A 128 -10.76 12.07 6.90
CA LEU A 128 -10.61 12.71 8.21
C LEU A 128 -11.79 13.65 8.54
N VAL A 129 -12.33 14.30 7.52
CA VAL A 129 -13.42 15.28 7.64
C VAL A 129 -14.80 14.60 7.65
N LYS A 130 -14.97 13.45 6.99
CA LYS A 130 -16.24 12.73 6.90
C LYS A 130 -16.97 12.53 8.26
N PRO A 131 -16.29 12.14 9.36
CA PRO A 131 -16.93 12.00 10.67
C PRO A 131 -17.59 13.27 11.22
N LEU A 132 -17.16 14.46 10.80
CA LEU A 132 -17.80 15.73 11.18
C LEU A 132 -19.25 15.82 10.69
N PHE A 133 -19.59 15.10 9.63
CA PHE A 133 -20.90 15.14 8.99
C PHE A 133 -21.73 13.87 9.17
N THR A 134 -21.09 12.73 9.46
CA THR A 134 -21.78 11.43 9.53
C THR A 134 -21.99 10.90 10.94
N ASP A 135 -21.12 11.26 11.88
CA ASP A 135 -21.07 10.59 13.17
C ASP A 135 -21.77 11.41 14.26
N SER A 136 -22.48 10.73 15.15
CA SER A 136 -23.12 11.36 16.32
C SER A 136 -22.09 11.93 17.32
N LEU A 137 -20.86 11.39 17.32
CA LEU A 137 -19.73 11.84 18.12
C LEU A 137 -18.52 12.13 17.20
N PRO A 138 -18.51 13.28 16.52
CA PRO A 138 -17.55 13.57 15.45
C PRO A 138 -16.09 13.54 15.92
N LEU A 139 -15.80 13.97 17.16
CA LEU A 139 -14.45 13.94 17.72
C LEU A 139 -13.89 12.51 17.87
N GLN A 140 -14.73 11.53 18.20
CA GLN A 140 -14.31 10.13 18.30
C GLN A 140 -14.04 9.55 16.92
N GLY A 141 -14.91 9.83 15.95
CA GLY A 141 -14.72 9.43 14.56
C GLY A 141 -13.45 10.04 13.94
N ILE A 142 -13.16 11.32 14.18
CA ILE A 142 -11.91 11.96 13.75
C ILE A 142 -10.69 11.31 14.40
N LYS A 143 -10.74 11.07 15.72
CA LYS A 143 -9.64 10.40 16.43
C LYS A 143 -9.36 9.01 15.86
N GLN A 144 -10.42 8.26 15.54
CA GLN A 144 -10.31 6.96 14.92
C GLN A 144 -9.74 7.06 13.50
N ALA A 145 -10.28 7.94 12.65
CA ALA A 145 -9.77 8.20 11.30
C ALA A 145 -8.29 8.61 11.32
N LEU A 146 -7.89 9.51 12.22
CA LEU A 146 -6.51 9.93 12.39
C LEU A 146 -5.62 8.77 12.84
N SER A 147 -6.06 7.95 13.79
CA SER A 147 -5.28 6.79 14.25
C SER A 147 -4.97 5.80 13.12
N HIS A 148 -5.84 5.73 12.11
CA HIS A 148 -5.66 4.88 10.94
C HIS A 148 -4.80 5.53 9.86
N SER A 149 -5.03 6.80 9.57
CA SER A 149 -4.46 7.48 8.39
C SER A 149 -3.33 8.48 8.69
N TRP A 150 -2.93 8.69 9.95
CA TRP A 150 -1.92 9.70 10.31
C TRP A 150 -0.60 9.50 9.56
N PHE A 151 -0.18 8.25 9.36
CA PHE A 151 1.07 7.93 8.68
C PHE A 151 0.99 8.24 7.18
N GLU A 152 -0.15 7.95 6.56
CA GLU A 152 -0.38 8.28 5.15
C GLU A 152 -0.47 9.79 4.93
N LEU A 153 -1.25 10.48 5.77
CA LEU A 153 -1.35 11.94 5.80
C LEU A 153 0.03 12.57 5.94
N PHE A 154 0.86 12.05 6.84
CA PHE A 154 2.23 12.50 7.02
C PHE A 154 3.05 12.30 5.74
N LEU A 155 3.07 11.10 5.14
CA LEU A 155 3.86 10.83 3.94
C LEU A 155 3.42 11.68 2.73
N ASP A 156 2.12 11.87 2.55
CA ASP A 156 1.57 12.64 1.43
C ASP A 156 1.87 14.13 1.61
N ALA A 157 1.65 14.68 2.81
CA ALA A 157 2.03 16.05 3.14
C ALA A 157 3.54 16.26 3.01
N HIS A 158 4.34 15.34 3.55
CA HIS A 158 5.80 15.37 3.48
C HIS A 158 6.29 15.43 2.04
N SER A 159 5.73 14.60 1.16
CA SER A 159 6.15 14.58 -0.23
C SER A 159 5.68 15.81 -1.01
N LEU A 160 4.53 16.39 -0.70
CA LEU A 160 4.06 17.60 -1.35
C LEU A 160 4.91 18.80 -0.92
N ILE A 161 5.22 18.91 0.38
CA ILE A 161 6.17 19.89 0.91
C ILE A 161 7.53 19.71 0.23
N SER A 162 8.06 18.48 0.19
CA SER A 162 9.36 18.19 -0.42
C SER A 162 9.42 18.48 -1.91
N ALA A 163 8.30 18.38 -2.63
CA ALA A 163 8.22 18.68 -4.06
C ALA A 163 8.22 20.19 -4.34
N VAL A 164 7.66 20.99 -3.44
CA VAL A 164 7.59 22.46 -3.56
C VAL A 164 8.81 23.15 -2.92
N LEU A 165 9.48 22.48 -1.98
CA LEU A 165 10.61 23.06 -1.25
C LEU A 165 11.77 23.36 -2.22
N PRO A 166 12.27 24.62 -2.26
CA PRO A 166 13.43 24.97 -3.04
C PRO A 166 14.65 24.13 -2.67
N THR A 167 15.45 23.74 -3.65
CA THR A 167 16.69 22.97 -3.44
C THR A 167 17.76 23.73 -2.65
N THR A 168 17.62 25.06 -2.52
CA THR A 168 18.50 25.91 -1.70
C THR A 168 18.34 25.64 -0.19
N LEU A 169 17.26 24.98 0.21
CA LEU A 169 16.92 24.63 1.59
C LEU A 169 17.43 23.23 1.97
N LEU A 170 18.71 22.94 1.70
CA LEU A 170 19.36 21.64 1.91
C LEU A 170 19.26 21.12 3.35
N LYS A 171 19.44 21.99 4.34
CA LYS A 171 19.35 21.63 5.78
C LYS A 171 17.94 21.16 6.13
N THR A 172 16.94 21.86 5.62
CA THR A 172 15.53 21.54 5.81
C THR A 172 15.18 20.24 5.09
N SER A 173 15.61 20.02 3.85
CA SER A 173 15.46 18.73 3.16
C SER A 173 16.08 17.56 3.94
N CYS A 174 17.28 17.76 4.51
CA CYS A 174 17.93 16.75 5.34
C CYS A 174 17.12 16.44 6.60
N ALA A 175 16.64 17.48 7.29
CA ALA A 175 15.81 17.34 8.48
C ALA A 175 14.48 16.62 8.17
N PHE A 176 13.86 16.93 7.04
CA PHE A 176 12.67 16.27 6.53
C PHE A 176 12.92 14.77 6.29
N SER A 177 14.00 14.39 5.62
CA SER A 177 14.35 12.97 5.43
C SER A 177 14.64 12.23 6.74
N ALA A 178 15.28 12.88 7.72
CA ALA A 178 15.50 12.30 9.04
C ALA A 178 14.17 12.14 9.81
N LEU A 179 13.25 13.10 9.67
CA LEU A 179 11.92 13.05 10.26
C LEU A 179 11.09 11.92 9.62
N GLU A 180 11.17 11.74 8.30
CA GLU A 180 10.57 10.62 7.58
C GLU A 180 11.08 9.27 8.12
N LEU A 181 12.40 9.12 8.34
CA LEU A 181 12.96 7.92 8.98
C LEU A 181 12.39 7.72 10.39
N GLY A 182 12.34 8.78 11.20
CA GLY A 182 11.83 8.70 12.57
C GLY A 182 10.36 8.27 12.61
N VAL A 183 9.53 8.86 11.76
CA VAL A 183 8.10 8.53 11.64
C VAL A 183 7.90 7.10 11.13
N PHE A 184 8.68 6.68 10.13
CA PHE A 184 8.67 5.30 9.62
C PHE A 184 9.04 4.28 10.70
N MET A 185 10.10 4.55 11.46
CA MET A 185 10.55 3.69 12.56
C MET A 185 9.52 3.63 13.70
N LEU A 186 8.93 4.78 14.05
CA LEU A 186 7.86 4.84 15.05
C LEU A 186 6.66 3.99 14.65
N ARG A 187 6.20 4.12 13.39
CA ARG A 187 5.09 3.31 12.87
C ARG A 187 5.42 1.82 12.92
N GLY A 188 6.60 1.43 12.43
CA GLY A 188 7.05 0.04 12.45
C GLY A 188 7.16 -0.52 13.87
N TRP A 189 7.65 0.28 14.82
CA TRP A 189 7.73 -0.10 16.23
C TRP A 189 6.35 -0.31 16.86
N LEU A 190 5.39 0.59 16.62
CA LEU A 190 4.03 0.47 17.12
C LEU A 190 3.36 -0.83 16.62
N GLU A 191 3.51 -1.14 15.34
CA GLU A 191 2.96 -2.37 14.75
C GLU A 191 3.61 -3.65 15.28
N LEU A 192 4.94 -3.64 15.46
CA LEU A 192 5.65 -4.77 16.06
C LEU A 192 5.26 -4.97 17.52
N ARG A 193 5.08 -3.88 18.27
CA ARG A 193 4.64 -3.92 19.67
C ARG A 193 3.23 -4.51 19.78
N GLU A 194 2.32 -4.12 18.90
CA GLU A 194 0.96 -4.67 18.87
C GLU A 194 0.97 -6.18 18.59
N LEU A 195 1.71 -6.63 17.56
CA LEU A 195 1.86 -8.07 17.26
C LEU A 195 2.56 -8.85 18.39
N SER A 196 3.55 -8.27 19.03
CA SER A 196 4.20 -8.84 20.21
C SER A 196 3.22 -9.05 21.36
N THR A 197 2.35 -8.06 21.59
CA THR A 197 1.33 -8.12 22.64
C THR A 197 0.35 -9.25 22.35
N PHE A 198 -0.13 -9.39 21.11
CA PHE A 198 -0.97 -10.53 20.72
C PHE A 198 -0.30 -11.88 20.98
N LYS A 199 0.97 -12.03 20.59
CA LYS A 199 1.73 -13.27 20.83
C LYS A 199 1.83 -13.62 22.31
N GLN A 200 2.12 -12.64 23.16
CA GLN A 200 2.18 -12.84 24.61
C GLN A 200 0.82 -13.25 25.19
N SER A 201 -0.26 -12.62 24.72
CA SER A 201 -1.61 -12.94 25.18
C SER A 201 -2.05 -14.34 24.75
N PHE A 202 -1.74 -14.78 23.53
CA PHE A 202 -2.00 -16.16 23.08
C PHE A 202 -1.29 -17.19 23.97
N ASN A 203 0.01 -17.00 24.22
CA ASN A 203 0.78 -17.90 25.07
C ASN A 203 0.26 -17.94 26.53
N GLY A 204 -0.17 -16.79 27.05
CA GLY A 204 -0.77 -16.68 28.39
C GLY A 204 -2.14 -17.36 28.52
N GLU A 205 -2.90 -17.51 27.45
CA GLU A 205 -4.17 -18.26 27.44
C GLU A 205 -3.97 -19.75 27.14
N ILE A 206 -3.06 -20.11 26.22
CA ILE A 206 -2.75 -21.53 25.90
C ILE A 206 -2.22 -22.28 27.13
N THR A 207 -1.51 -21.60 28.02
CA THR A 207 -0.96 -22.16 29.27
C THR A 207 -2.01 -22.36 30.37
N LYS A 208 -3.23 -21.82 30.21
CA LYS A 208 -4.34 -22.05 31.13
C LYS A 208 -5.07 -23.33 30.71
N ASN A 209 -4.99 -24.38 31.53
CA ASN A 209 -5.52 -25.73 31.26
C ASN A 209 -7.06 -25.86 31.13
N ASN A 210 -7.79 -24.78 30.88
CA ASN A 210 -9.27 -24.74 30.88
C ASN A 210 -9.89 -24.59 29.47
N LEU A 211 -9.14 -24.87 28.41
CA LEU A 211 -9.61 -24.68 27.03
C LEU A 211 -10.04 -26.01 26.40
N SER A 212 -11.11 -25.98 25.61
CA SER A 212 -11.49 -27.13 24.78
C SER A 212 -10.43 -27.40 23.71
N GLU A 213 -10.33 -28.64 23.24
CA GLU A 213 -9.34 -29.04 22.23
C GLU A 213 -9.43 -28.19 20.95
N GLU A 214 -10.66 -27.89 20.51
CA GLU A 214 -10.91 -27.01 19.36
C GLU A 214 -10.44 -25.57 19.58
N HIS A 215 -10.66 -25.00 20.78
CA HIS A 215 -10.14 -23.66 21.12
C HIS A 215 -8.61 -23.66 21.10
N LEU A 216 -8.00 -24.71 21.64
CA LEU A 216 -6.55 -24.84 21.71
C LEU A 216 -5.92 -24.94 20.31
N ILE A 217 -6.56 -25.68 19.39
CA ILE A 217 -6.13 -25.76 17.99
C ILE A 217 -6.27 -24.39 17.29
N GLU A 218 -7.41 -23.70 17.44
CA GLU A 218 -7.64 -22.37 16.87
C GLU A 218 -6.55 -21.38 17.34
N MET A 219 -6.28 -21.37 18.64
CA MET A 219 -5.32 -20.47 19.25
C MET A 219 -3.89 -20.77 18.83
N LYS A 220 -3.46 -22.04 18.81
CA LYS A 220 -2.12 -22.42 18.33
C LYS A 220 -1.90 -22.04 16.86
N LYS A 221 -2.92 -22.23 16.02
CA LYS A 221 -2.87 -21.84 14.61
C LYS A 221 -2.73 -20.32 14.46
N THR A 222 -3.47 -19.56 15.26
CA THR A 222 -3.45 -18.10 15.25
C THR A 222 -2.14 -17.55 15.81
N GLU A 223 -1.60 -18.15 16.87
CA GLU A 223 -0.28 -17.81 17.42
C GLU A 223 0.83 -18.04 16.38
N ALA A 224 0.81 -19.20 15.69
CA ALA A 224 1.78 -19.50 14.64
C ALA A 224 1.70 -18.49 13.49
N HIS A 225 0.49 -18.11 13.09
CA HIS A 225 0.26 -17.07 12.09
C HIS A 225 0.80 -15.71 12.55
N ALA A 226 0.49 -15.29 13.79
CA ALA A 226 0.98 -14.05 14.38
C ALA A 226 2.52 -14.01 14.47
N ALA A 227 3.16 -15.11 14.86
CA ALA A 227 4.60 -15.23 14.94
C ALA A 227 5.28 -15.16 13.56
N ALA A 228 4.69 -15.80 12.54
CA ALA A 228 5.16 -15.71 11.16
C ALA A 228 5.04 -14.28 10.62
N LEU A 229 3.89 -13.63 10.84
CA LEU A 229 3.65 -12.25 10.43
C LEU A 229 4.59 -11.26 11.13
N TYR A 230 4.84 -11.45 12.43
CA TYR A 230 5.82 -10.66 13.19
C TYR A 230 7.22 -10.74 12.58
N LYS A 231 7.72 -11.96 12.31
CA LYS A 231 9.05 -12.15 11.70
C LYS A 231 9.15 -11.48 10.34
N LEU A 232 8.09 -11.58 9.53
CA LEU A 232 8.03 -10.94 8.23
C LEU A 232 8.03 -9.42 8.34
N LYS A 233 7.17 -8.83 9.18
CA LYS A 233 7.13 -7.38 9.42
C LYS A 233 8.46 -6.84 9.95
N LEU A 234 9.14 -7.59 10.82
CA LEU A 234 10.46 -7.23 11.32
C LEU A 234 11.52 -7.21 10.21
N LYS A 235 11.63 -8.28 9.40
CA LYS A 235 12.58 -8.32 8.27
C LYS A 235 12.35 -7.17 7.29
N LYS A 236 11.08 -6.90 7.01
CA LYS A 236 10.63 -5.76 6.20
C LYS A 236 11.07 -4.43 6.81
N LEU A 237 10.76 -4.18 8.08
CA LEU A 237 11.14 -2.95 8.78
C LEU A 237 12.66 -2.71 8.72
N VAL A 238 13.45 -3.76 8.96
CA VAL A 238 14.91 -3.70 8.90
C VAL A 238 15.40 -3.35 7.49
N LEU A 239 14.83 -3.99 6.45
CA LEU A 239 15.18 -3.69 5.06
C LEU A 239 14.92 -2.23 4.71
N ASN A 240 13.70 -1.73 4.98
CA ASN A 240 13.35 -0.34 4.68
C ASN A 240 14.18 0.65 5.49
N CYS A 241 14.39 0.38 6.78
CA CYS A 241 15.22 1.21 7.64
C CYS A 241 16.65 1.29 7.09
N ALA A 242 17.24 0.15 6.70
CA ALA A 242 18.58 0.10 6.14
C ALA A 242 18.67 0.93 4.85
N VAL A 243 17.74 0.73 3.92
CA VAL A 243 17.72 1.46 2.64
C VAL A 243 17.54 2.96 2.87
N LEU A 244 16.61 3.37 3.73
CA LEU A 244 16.34 4.78 4.00
C LEU A 244 17.54 5.43 4.70
N SER A 245 18.16 4.74 5.67
CA SER A 245 19.36 5.20 6.37
C SER A 245 20.53 5.38 5.42
N VAL A 246 20.78 4.41 4.52
CA VAL A 246 21.83 4.53 3.50
C VAL A 246 21.51 5.68 2.52
N SER A 247 20.24 5.86 2.15
CA SER A 247 19.81 6.96 1.27
C SER A 247 20.06 8.34 1.92
N ILE A 248 19.76 8.48 3.21
CA ILE A 248 20.04 9.70 3.99
C ILE A 248 21.55 9.90 4.10
N LEU A 249 22.32 8.85 4.37
CA LEU A 249 23.78 8.92 4.44
C LEU A 249 24.39 9.39 3.12
N LEU A 250 23.91 8.87 1.99
CA LEU A 250 24.31 9.33 0.66
C LEU A 250 23.96 10.80 0.43
N PHE A 251 22.80 11.26 0.90
CA PHE A 251 22.41 12.67 0.84
C PHE A 251 23.35 13.54 1.68
N VAL A 252 23.59 13.15 2.93
CA VAL A 252 24.50 13.88 3.84
C VAL A 252 25.90 13.94 3.25
N PHE A 253 26.38 12.82 2.73
CA PHE A 253 27.70 12.75 2.12
C PHE A 253 27.79 13.66 0.88
N LYS A 254 26.84 13.57 -0.05
CA LYS A 254 26.82 14.39 -1.28
C LYS A 254 26.76 15.88 -1.01
N TYR A 255 25.91 16.32 -0.09
CA TYR A 255 25.59 17.75 0.08
C TYR A 255 26.35 18.44 1.22
N PHE A 256 26.91 17.70 2.18
CA PHE A 256 27.64 18.28 3.32
C PHE A 256 29.10 17.85 3.37
N MET A 257 29.39 16.55 3.20
CA MET A 257 30.77 16.05 3.31
C MET A 257 31.59 16.29 2.05
N LEU A 258 31.03 16.04 0.87
CA LEU A 258 31.77 16.20 -0.39
C LEU A 258 32.22 17.66 -0.61
N PRO A 259 31.37 18.69 -0.39
CA PRO A 259 31.81 20.08 -0.49
C PRO A 259 32.84 20.50 0.55
N SER A 260 32.88 19.86 1.73
CA SER A 260 33.90 20.15 2.74
C SER A 260 35.24 19.45 2.46
N LEU A 261 35.21 18.30 1.79
CA LEU A 261 36.42 17.53 1.45
C LEU A 261 37.11 18.03 0.18
N SER A 262 36.35 18.34 -0.88
CA SER A 262 36.94 18.72 -2.16
C SER A 262 35.93 19.44 -3.05
N LEU A 263 36.23 20.72 -3.32
CA LEU A 263 35.44 21.54 -4.24
C LEU A 263 35.55 21.04 -5.69
N THR A 264 36.70 20.46 -6.07
CA THR A 264 36.93 19.93 -7.43
C THR A 264 36.09 18.69 -7.71
N LEU A 265 35.86 17.83 -6.72
CA LEU A 265 34.95 16.68 -6.85
C LEU A 265 33.48 17.11 -6.98
N VAL A 266 33.08 18.18 -6.27
CA VAL A 266 31.70 18.71 -6.36
C VAL A 266 31.41 19.30 -7.73
N SER A 267 32.39 19.97 -8.34
CA SER A 267 32.27 20.56 -9.67
C SER A 267 32.26 19.53 -10.80
N ASN A 268 32.63 18.27 -10.55
CA ASN A 268 32.64 17.23 -11.58
C ASN A 268 31.23 16.66 -11.79
N PRO A 269 30.62 16.79 -12.99
CA PRO A 269 29.25 16.35 -13.26
C PRO A 269 29.06 14.82 -13.14
N VAL A 270 30.14 14.03 -13.20
CA VAL A 270 30.09 12.57 -13.00
C VAL A 270 29.75 12.22 -11.56
N VAL A 271 30.18 13.01 -10.58
CA VAL A 271 30.00 12.68 -9.16
C VAL A 271 28.50 12.70 -8.78
N PRO A 272 27.71 13.76 -9.08
CA PRO A 272 26.26 13.73 -8.89
C PRO A 272 25.54 12.59 -9.62
N LEU A 273 26.03 12.18 -10.80
CA LEU A 273 25.48 11.05 -11.54
C LEU A 273 25.69 9.73 -10.80
N LEU A 274 26.88 9.48 -10.24
CA LEU A 274 27.17 8.29 -9.42
C LEU A 274 26.20 8.19 -8.24
N PHE A 275 25.96 9.30 -7.52
CA PHE A 275 24.95 9.33 -6.44
C PHE A 275 23.54 9.03 -6.94
N ALA A 276 23.16 9.50 -8.13
CA ALA A 276 21.85 9.21 -8.71
C ALA A 276 21.69 7.73 -9.07
N VAL A 277 22.72 7.11 -9.65
CA VAL A 277 22.76 5.67 -9.96
C VAL A 277 22.67 4.84 -8.69
N LEU A 278 23.45 5.20 -7.64
CA LEU A 278 23.38 4.51 -6.34
C LEU A 278 21.99 4.64 -5.71
N ALA A 279 21.39 5.83 -5.73
CA ALA A 279 20.05 6.04 -5.18
C ALA A 279 18.98 5.24 -5.94
N LEU A 280 19.09 5.14 -7.27
CA LEU A 280 18.24 4.29 -8.09
C LEU A 280 18.45 2.81 -7.76
N GLY A 281 19.70 2.36 -7.68
CA GLY A 281 20.05 0.98 -7.32
C GLY A 281 19.52 0.57 -5.95
N LEU A 282 19.62 1.45 -4.95
CA LEU A 282 19.02 1.23 -3.63
C LEU A 282 17.49 1.13 -3.68
N SER A 283 16.85 1.94 -4.52
CA SER A 283 15.39 1.91 -4.70
C SER A 283 14.93 0.60 -5.36
N LEU A 284 15.70 0.10 -6.34
CA LEU A 284 15.48 -1.21 -6.97
C LEU A 284 15.74 -2.36 -6.00
N ALA A 285 16.83 -2.32 -5.23
CA ALA A 285 17.17 -3.33 -4.24
C ALA A 285 16.08 -3.43 -3.15
N ASN A 286 15.58 -2.29 -2.67
CA ASN A 286 14.48 -2.26 -1.71
C ASN A 286 13.22 -2.92 -2.28
N HIS A 287 12.94 -2.62 -3.55
CA HIS A 287 11.78 -3.15 -4.23
C HIS A 287 11.84 -4.68 -4.40
N TYR A 288 12.92 -5.19 -4.98
CA TYR A 288 13.08 -6.64 -5.17
C TYR A 288 13.23 -7.37 -3.83
N GLY A 289 13.88 -6.76 -2.83
CA GLY A 289 13.94 -7.28 -1.48
C GLY A 289 12.55 -7.37 -0.82
N GLY A 290 11.73 -6.34 -1.01
CA GLY A 290 10.32 -6.34 -0.58
C GLY A 290 9.53 -7.46 -1.24
N GLN A 291 9.58 -7.56 -2.57
CA GLN A 291 8.92 -8.64 -3.32
C GLN A 291 9.36 -10.03 -2.87
N TYR A 292 10.65 -10.21 -2.58
CA TYR A 292 11.17 -11.48 -2.09
C TYR A 292 10.56 -11.83 -0.73
N LEU A 293 10.45 -10.85 0.18
CA LEU A 293 9.82 -11.06 1.49
C LEU A 293 8.33 -11.35 1.38
N ASP A 294 7.65 -10.77 0.39
CA ASP A 294 6.22 -11.02 0.14
C ASP A 294 5.93 -12.46 -0.33
N LYS A 295 6.87 -13.08 -1.05
CA LYS A 295 6.76 -14.51 -1.40
C LYS A 295 6.77 -15.43 -0.16
N VAL A 296 7.28 -14.95 0.96
CA VAL A 296 7.38 -15.68 2.25
C VAL A 296 6.21 -15.36 3.19
N LYS A 297 5.23 -14.56 2.74
CA LYS A 297 4.03 -14.22 3.54
C LYS A 297 3.24 -15.49 3.90
N PRO A 298 2.74 -15.63 5.14
CA PRO A 298 1.89 -16.76 5.50
C PRO A 298 0.66 -16.78 4.59
N LYS A 299 0.47 -17.87 3.86
CA LYS A 299 -0.64 -18.06 2.88
C LYS A 299 -1.98 -18.47 3.52
N VAL A 300 -2.03 -18.53 4.85
CA VAL A 300 -3.23 -18.96 5.58
C VAL A 300 -4.27 -17.84 5.45
N LYS A 301 -5.43 -18.14 4.84
CA LYS A 301 -6.53 -17.17 4.76
C LYS A 301 -7.01 -16.85 6.18
N LEU A 302 -7.38 -15.60 6.45
CA LEU A 302 -7.87 -15.19 7.78
C LEU A 302 -9.12 -15.99 8.21
N SER A 303 -9.98 -16.37 7.26
CA SER A 303 -11.13 -17.25 7.50
C SER A 303 -10.73 -18.66 7.95
N GLN A 304 -9.55 -19.15 7.52
CA GLN A 304 -9.02 -20.44 7.95
C GLN A 304 -8.44 -20.40 9.37
N LEU A 305 -8.31 -19.24 9.99
CA LEU A 305 -7.92 -19.12 11.40
C LEU A 305 -9.10 -19.34 12.35
N SER A 306 -10.32 -19.41 11.84
CA SER A 306 -11.50 -19.81 12.61
C SER A 306 -11.49 -21.31 12.92
N GLY A 307 -11.82 -21.67 14.17
CA GLY A 307 -12.09 -23.04 14.59
C GLY A 307 -13.48 -23.55 14.19
N LYS A 308 -14.38 -22.69 13.69
CA LYS A 308 -15.71 -23.08 13.22
C LYS A 308 -15.65 -23.48 11.75
N VAL A 309 -15.34 -24.76 11.51
CA VAL A 309 -15.17 -25.38 10.18
C VAL A 309 -16.47 -25.35 9.33
N SER A 310 -17.62 -25.06 9.93
CA SER A 310 -18.95 -25.27 9.32
C SER A 310 -19.52 -24.12 8.47
N PHE A 311 -18.95 -22.92 8.46
CA PHE A 311 -19.55 -21.80 7.71
C PHE A 311 -19.07 -21.66 6.26
N PHE A 312 -17.82 -22.01 5.95
CA PHE A 312 -17.19 -21.67 4.67
C PHE A 312 -17.27 -22.77 3.58
N LYS A 313 -18.01 -23.86 3.82
CA LYS A 313 -18.11 -24.99 2.88
C LYS A 313 -19.45 -25.08 2.13
N ALA A 314 -20.33 -24.08 2.28
CA ALA A 314 -21.69 -24.11 1.73
C ALA A 314 -21.86 -23.44 0.36
N SER A 315 -20.78 -23.02 -0.31
CA SER A 315 -20.82 -22.48 -1.69
C SER A 315 -19.92 -23.25 -2.66
N ALA A 316 -19.83 -24.57 -2.52
CA ALA A 316 -19.44 -25.41 -3.65
C ALA A 316 -20.68 -25.56 -4.55
N PRO A 317 -20.65 -25.22 -5.85
CA PRO A 317 -21.76 -25.53 -6.73
C PRO A 317 -21.88 -27.05 -6.81
N VAL A 318 -22.96 -27.57 -6.24
CA VAL A 318 -23.38 -28.95 -6.45
C VAL A 318 -23.57 -29.13 -7.95
N ALA A 319 -22.68 -29.91 -8.55
CA ALA A 319 -22.88 -30.45 -9.87
C ALA A 319 -24.01 -31.48 -9.77
N GLU A 320 -25.25 -31.03 -9.95
CA GLU A 320 -26.39 -31.90 -10.27
C GLU A 320 -27.25 -31.25 -11.37
N ALA A 321 -27.07 -31.82 -12.58
CA ALA A 321 -28.03 -32.10 -13.65
C ALA A 321 -29.01 -31.02 -14.21
N PRO A 322 -29.35 -31.12 -15.52
CA PRO A 322 -29.86 -30.01 -16.30
C PRO A 322 -31.38 -30.11 -16.50
N HIS A 323 -32.20 -29.39 -15.72
CA HIS A 323 -33.62 -29.20 -16.04
C HIS A 323 -34.15 -27.89 -15.45
N ALA A 324 -33.80 -26.75 -16.05
CA ALA A 324 -34.46 -25.47 -15.73
C ALA A 324 -34.31 -24.40 -16.84
N VAL A 325 -34.18 -24.81 -18.11
CA VAL A 325 -34.02 -23.87 -19.24
C VAL A 325 -35.30 -23.71 -20.09
N GLU A 326 -36.37 -24.48 -19.84
CA GLU A 326 -37.58 -24.42 -20.68
C GLU A 326 -38.69 -23.48 -20.20
N LEU A 327 -38.58 -22.85 -19.03
CA LEU A 327 -39.67 -22.01 -18.49
C LEU A 327 -39.49 -20.50 -18.69
N PHE A 328 -38.31 -20.03 -19.07
CA PHE A 328 -38.05 -18.59 -19.30
C PHE A 328 -38.09 -18.17 -20.78
N SER A 329 -37.96 -19.10 -21.71
CA SER A 329 -38.08 -18.85 -23.16
C SER A 329 -39.53 -18.67 -23.61
N GLN A 330 -40.49 -19.34 -22.95
CA GLN A 330 -41.92 -19.21 -23.29
C GLN A 330 -42.59 -17.94 -22.73
N LEU A 331 -41.95 -17.23 -21.80
CA LEU A 331 -42.46 -15.99 -21.21
C LEU A 331 -41.99 -14.72 -21.93
N LEU A 332 -41.00 -14.83 -22.83
CA LEU A 332 -40.45 -13.72 -23.61
C LEU A 332 -41.01 -13.62 -25.05
N GLU A 333 -41.70 -14.65 -25.55
CA GLU A 333 -42.36 -14.61 -26.87
C GLU A 333 -43.80 -14.05 -26.83
N ALA A 334 -44.34 -13.73 -25.65
CA ALA A 334 -45.74 -13.32 -25.49
C ALA A 334 -45.98 -11.80 -25.40
N THR A 335 -44.97 -10.93 -25.59
CA THR A 335 -45.13 -9.46 -25.43
C THR A 335 -44.75 -8.60 -26.65
N SER A 336 -44.48 -9.18 -27.82
CA SER A 336 -44.26 -8.41 -29.04
C SER A 336 -45.43 -8.50 -30.02
N VAL A 337 -46.56 -7.87 -29.66
CA VAL A 337 -47.62 -7.55 -30.64
C VAL A 337 -48.13 -6.13 -30.37
N THR A 338 -48.22 -5.36 -31.46
CA THR A 338 -48.94 -4.08 -31.64
C THR A 338 -48.34 -2.84 -30.96
N TYR A 339 -47.71 -1.96 -31.75
CA TYR A 339 -48.40 -0.76 -32.23
C TYR A 339 -47.82 -0.32 -33.58
N SER A 340 -48.70 -0.38 -34.58
CA SER A 340 -48.54 0.08 -35.94
C SER A 340 -48.50 1.60 -36.01
N SER A 341 -47.66 2.07 -36.92
CA SER A 341 -47.59 3.40 -37.52
C SER A 341 -48.94 4.01 -37.90
N ASN A 342 -49.04 5.35 -37.80
CA ASN A 342 -49.23 6.16 -39.01
C ASN A 342 -48.89 7.66 -38.81
N PRO A 343 -48.59 8.40 -39.90
CA PRO A 343 -47.74 9.58 -39.91
C PRO A 343 -48.46 10.89 -40.31
N CYS A 344 -47.67 11.97 -40.30
CA CYS A 344 -47.86 13.25 -41.03
C CYS A 344 -49.01 14.16 -40.59
N LEU A 345 -48.67 15.42 -40.27
CA LEU A 345 -48.93 16.54 -41.17
C LEU A 345 -48.19 17.81 -40.70
N SER A 346 -47.84 18.59 -41.72
CA SER A 346 -47.26 19.93 -41.82
C SER A 346 -47.60 20.94 -40.73
#